data_AF-X0U263-F1
#
_entry.id   AF-X0U263-F1
#
_cell.length_a   1.000
_cell.length_b   1.000
_cell.length_c   1.000
_cell.angle_alpha   90.00
_cell.angle_beta   90.00
_cell.angle_gamma   90.00
#
_symmetry.space_group_name_H-M   'P 1'
#
loop_
_entity.id
_entity.type
_entity.pdbx_description
1 polymer ?
#
loop_
_entity_poly.entity_id
_entity_poly.type
_entity_poly.pdbx_seq_one_letter_code
_entity_poly.pdbx_strand_id
1 'polypeptide(L)'
;RFIVDPPTIENLGFRWYIEGDSNRNASVTVEFRKKGQAQWKNALPMLRVHHEVVNQVYGPYRTGNLFAGSVLFLEPATIYEIRFTMSDPDGGAPAKPRIVSATTRAEPRPFKGGQTIKGSADKGLLAAFKEAKPGDVILLAPGVYKGPFDLEKSGTAERPIVIRGPAEGEAILEGDGLGSKSHIVTLNGTHYLSFERLTFRGAQTAIYAAKPGGSVGLVVRGCRIQDVVYGINTGCANSKNWYIADNEIVGINTTWYPRPRETYMSPGHTGINVYGQGHVICYNRITRFSDSAAIYNFGPPVDDVTKHCVNIDFYNNDLSWAQDDTFEADYGCHNVRFYRNRCYNTHTGMSTQPFYGGPVYLIRNELYGITSLSYKLNNYPAGIEAYNNTSCCAGPGFRPPPIWQNGHFRNNLIMGGSEHALIS
;
A
#
# COMPACT_ATOMS: atom_id res chain seq x y z
N ARG A 1 17.85 17.52 -7.98
CA ARG A 1 16.37 17.69 -8.22
C ARG A 1 15.60 17.36 -6.95
N PHE A 2 14.58 18.13 -6.57
CA PHE A 2 13.73 17.83 -5.39
C PHE A 2 12.29 17.54 -5.82
N ILE A 3 11.68 16.54 -5.20
CA ILE A 3 10.33 16.04 -5.51
C ILE A 3 9.53 15.96 -4.21
N VAL A 4 8.31 16.47 -4.26
CA VAL A 4 7.25 16.21 -3.26
C VAL A 4 6.37 15.12 -3.86
N ASP A 5 6.32 13.95 -3.21
CA ASP A 5 5.52 12.82 -3.70
C ASP A 5 4.02 13.05 -3.41
N PRO A 6 3.10 12.41 -4.17
CA PRO A 6 1.66 12.54 -3.92
C PRO A 6 1.30 12.18 -2.48
N PRO A 7 0.62 13.07 -1.71
CA PRO A 7 0.43 12.87 -0.27
C PRO A 7 -0.54 11.72 0.05
N THR A 8 -0.38 11.16 1.24
CA THR A 8 -1.34 10.23 1.85
C THR A 8 -2.15 10.95 2.94
N ILE A 9 -2.99 10.21 3.66
CA ILE A 9 -3.87 10.76 4.69
C ILE A 9 -3.08 11.30 5.89
N GLU A 10 -2.05 10.59 6.35
CA GLU A 10 -1.29 11.00 7.55
C GLU A 10 0.22 11.17 7.30
N ASN A 11 0.70 11.05 6.05
CA ASN A 11 2.13 11.16 5.76
C ASN A 11 2.46 11.95 4.49
N LEU A 12 3.57 12.70 4.54
CA LEU A 12 4.14 13.45 3.41
C LEU A 12 5.52 12.88 3.05
N GLY A 13 5.75 12.60 1.77
CA GLY A 13 6.99 12.00 1.27
C GLY A 13 7.78 12.93 0.35
N PHE A 14 9.10 12.85 0.44
CA PHE A 14 10.03 13.71 -0.27
C PHE A 14 11.23 12.94 -0.80
N ARG A 15 11.78 13.42 -1.93
CA ARG A 15 13.02 12.90 -2.54
C ARG A 15 13.88 14.06 -3.02
N TRP A 16 15.17 14.03 -2.69
CA TRP A 16 16.16 15.03 -3.09
C TRP A 16 17.34 14.34 -3.78
N TYR A 17 17.31 14.29 -5.10
CA TYR A 17 18.39 13.80 -5.95
C TYR A 17 19.57 14.77 -5.95
N ILE A 18 20.76 14.22 -5.78
CA ILE A 18 22.04 14.94 -5.68
C ILE A 18 23.09 14.33 -6.62
N GLU A 19 24.17 15.08 -6.82
CA GLU A 19 25.38 14.66 -7.52
C GLU A 19 26.55 14.71 -6.54
N GLY A 20 27.59 13.90 -6.75
CA GLY A 20 28.73 13.81 -5.82
C GLY A 20 28.43 13.03 -4.54
N ASP A 21 29.12 13.39 -3.45
CA ASP A 21 29.07 12.74 -2.13
C ASP A 21 29.40 11.23 -2.21
N SER A 22 30.49 10.88 -2.90
CA SER A 22 30.96 9.49 -3.05
C SER A 22 31.40 8.86 -1.72
N ASN A 23 31.81 9.67 -0.75
CA ASN A 23 32.18 9.27 0.61
C ASN A 23 30.98 9.19 1.57
N ARG A 24 29.76 9.57 1.13
CA ARG A 24 28.48 9.34 1.83
C ARG A 24 28.39 9.99 3.20
N ASN A 25 29.00 11.16 3.37
CA ASN A 25 28.98 11.88 4.64
C ASN A 25 28.00 13.07 4.63
N ALA A 26 27.35 13.36 3.49
CA ALA A 26 26.25 14.30 3.44
C ALA A 26 25.01 13.77 4.19
N SER A 27 24.25 14.67 4.81
CA SER A 27 23.02 14.36 5.55
C SER A 27 21.95 15.42 5.33
N VAL A 28 20.67 15.06 5.52
CA VAL A 28 19.55 16.00 5.49
C VAL A 28 18.68 15.83 6.73
N THR A 29 18.69 16.86 7.59
CA THR A 29 17.78 16.96 8.73
C THR A 29 16.45 17.56 8.29
N VAL A 30 15.37 17.15 8.94
CA VAL A 30 14.00 17.56 8.59
C VAL A 30 13.29 18.11 9.82
N GLU A 31 12.76 19.31 9.68
CA GLU A 31 11.85 19.92 10.64
C GLU A 31 10.50 20.22 9.97
N PHE A 32 9.41 20.21 10.72
CA PHE A 32 8.09 20.54 10.20
C PHE A 32 7.26 21.32 11.21
N ARG A 33 6.26 22.04 10.72
CA ARG A 33 5.23 22.67 11.55
C ARG A 33 3.91 22.77 10.78
N LYS A 34 2.79 22.77 11.50
CA LYS A 34 1.49 23.08 10.90
C LYS A 34 1.51 24.55 10.48
N LYS A 35 1.01 24.86 9.27
CA LYS A 35 1.03 26.22 8.73
C LYS A 35 0.37 27.21 9.72
N GLY A 36 1.04 28.33 9.98
CA GLY A 36 0.60 29.33 10.95
C GLY A 36 1.10 29.10 12.38
N GLN A 37 1.67 27.93 12.71
CA GLN A 37 2.37 27.73 13.98
C GLN A 37 3.80 28.30 13.90
N ALA A 38 4.32 28.80 15.01
CA ALA A 38 5.68 29.33 15.07
C ALA A 38 6.73 28.22 15.25
N GLN A 39 6.46 27.26 16.14
CA GLN A 39 7.40 26.24 16.59
C GLN A 39 7.60 25.15 15.53
N TRP A 40 8.87 24.84 15.26
CA TRP A 40 9.30 23.70 14.45
C TRP A 40 9.43 22.44 15.32
N LYS A 41 9.04 21.29 14.76
CA LYS A 41 9.20 19.96 15.34
C LYS A 41 10.15 19.14 14.48
N ASN A 42 10.96 18.30 15.10
CA ASN A 42 11.85 17.39 14.38
C ASN A 42 11.05 16.24 13.75
N ALA A 43 11.37 15.91 12.50
CA ALA A 43 11.01 14.64 11.86
C ALA A 43 12.24 13.72 11.78
N LEU A 44 12.07 12.51 11.22
CA LEU A 44 13.21 11.67 10.87
C LEU A 44 14.07 12.39 9.81
N PRO A 45 15.41 12.28 9.89
CA PRO A 45 16.27 12.72 8.80
C PRO A 45 15.93 11.92 7.53
N MET A 46 16.26 12.47 6.36
CA MET A 46 16.10 11.72 5.12
C MET A 46 17.16 10.62 5.03
N LEU A 47 16.75 9.42 4.63
CA LEU A 47 17.64 8.31 4.35
C LEU A 47 18.51 8.64 3.13
N ARG A 48 19.81 8.41 3.26
CA ARG A 48 20.76 8.48 2.14
C ARG A 48 20.63 7.23 1.28
N VAL A 49 20.25 7.37 0.01
CA VAL A 49 20.21 6.30 -0.99
C VAL A 49 21.37 6.50 -1.96
N HIS A 50 22.25 5.49 -2.09
CA HIS A 50 23.50 5.63 -2.81
C HIS A 50 23.85 4.35 -3.58
N HIS A 51 23.31 4.23 -4.79
CA HIS A 51 23.75 3.24 -5.80
C HIS A 51 23.82 1.78 -5.34
N GLU A 52 23.06 1.41 -4.31
CA GLU A 52 22.84 0.03 -3.91
C GLU A 52 22.38 -0.79 -5.12
N VAL A 53 22.90 -2.01 -5.25
CA VAL A 53 22.47 -2.92 -6.32
C VAL A 53 21.50 -3.92 -5.72
N VAL A 54 20.24 -3.72 -6.06
CA VAL A 54 19.08 -4.47 -5.56
C VAL A 54 18.73 -5.59 -6.54
N ASN A 55 18.12 -6.67 -6.05
CA ASN A 55 17.61 -7.77 -6.87
C ASN A 55 18.66 -8.43 -7.79
N GLN A 56 19.89 -8.60 -7.29
CA GLN A 56 21.07 -8.99 -8.08
C GLN A 56 20.94 -10.32 -8.84
N VAL A 57 20.05 -11.22 -8.42
CA VAL A 57 19.89 -12.55 -9.03
C VAL A 57 18.84 -12.55 -10.14
N TYR A 58 17.70 -11.88 -9.94
CA TYR A 58 16.54 -12.00 -10.84
C TYR A 58 16.38 -10.82 -11.79
N GLY A 59 17.02 -9.68 -11.49
CA GLY A 59 16.93 -8.48 -12.29
C GLY A 59 17.62 -7.33 -11.57
N PRO A 60 18.95 -7.23 -11.66
CA PRO A 60 19.73 -6.21 -10.96
C PRO A 60 19.23 -4.80 -11.27
N TYR A 61 19.03 -4.01 -10.23
CA TYR A 61 18.69 -2.61 -10.34
C TYR A 61 19.63 -1.79 -9.47
N ARG A 62 20.31 -0.81 -10.07
CA ARG A 62 21.14 0.15 -9.33
C ARG A 62 20.29 1.35 -8.94
N THR A 63 20.17 1.59 -7.64
CA THR A 63 19.44 2.76 -7.12
C THR A 63 20.10 4.08 -7.54
N GLY A 64 19.33 5.17 -7.45
CA GLY A 64 19.84 6.50 -7.73
C GLY A 64 20.78 7.04 -6.65
N ASN A 65 21.14 8.32 -6.80
CA ASN A 65 21.89 9.10 -5.80
C ASN A 65 20.98 10.18 -5.22
N LEU A 66 20.44 9.96 -4.03
CA LEU A 66 19.46 10.86 -3.43
C LEU A 66 19.38 10.76 -1.91
N PHE A 67 18.62 11.68 -1.33
CA PHE A 67 17.99 11.55 -0.02
C PHE A 67 16.50 11.29 -0.20
N ALA A 68 15.91 10.38 0.57
CA ALA A 68 14.46 10.14 0.57
C ALA A 68 13.93 10.05 2.01
N GLY A 69 12.77 10.63 2.29
CA GLY A 69 12.25 10.70 3.65
C GLY A 69 10.78 11.11 3.74
N SER A 70 10.14 10.76 4.85
CA SER A 70 8.75 11.10 5.15
C SER A 70 8.63 11.89 6.45
N VAL A 71 7.69 12.84 6.48
CA VAL A 71 7.17 13.39 7.73
C VAL A 71 5.92 12.58 8.08
N LEU A 72 5.97 11.90 9.22
CA LEU A 72 5.04 10.84 9.58
C LEU A 72 3.96 11.29 10.58
N PHE A 73 2.83 10.60 10.56
CA PHE A 73 1.78 10.66 11.59
C PHE A 73 1.19 12.07 11.80
N LEU A 74 0.90 12.74 10.69
CA LEU A 74 0.34 14.08 10.62
C LEU A 74 -1.20 14.06 10.61
N GLU A 75 -1.81 15.18 11.00
CA GLU A 75 -3.26 15.36 10.86
C GLU A 75 -3.68 15.35 9.38
N PRO A 76 -4.80 14.69 9.02
CA PRO A 76 -5.38 14.74 7.68
C PRO A 76 -5.78 16.14 7.23
N ALA A 77 -5.89 16.34 5.92
CA ALA A 77 -6.38 17.59 5.29
C ALA A 77 -5.68 18.87 5.81
N THR A 78 -4.41 18.78 6.20
CA THR A 78 -3.70 19.82 6.94
C THR A 78 -2.46 20.26 6.17
N ILE A 79 -2.27 21.59 6.08
CA ILE A 79 -1.11 22.19 5.44
C ILE A 79 0.04 22.27 6.45
N TYR A 80 1.19 21.75 6.06
CA TYR A 80 2.44 21.83 6.81
C TYR A 80 3.49 22.60 6.02
N GLU A 81 4.36 23.30 6.75
CA GLU A 81 5.63 23.79 6.25
C GLU A 81 6.72 22.81 6.69
N ILE A 82 7.58 22.40 5.77
CA ILE A 82 8.64 21.42 6.01
C ILE A 82 9.96 22.04 5.59
N ARG A 83 10.95 21.99 6.48
CA ARG A 83 12.29 22.51 6.29
C ARG A 83 13.28 21.35 6.19
N PHE A 84 14.11 21.38 5.16
CA PHE A 84 15.18 20.43 4.90
C PHE A 84 16.52 21.17 4.97
N THR A 85 17.38 20.76 5.90
CA THR A 85 18.71 21.33 6.06
C THR A 85 19.74 20.27 5.72
N MET A 86 20.42 20.47 4.60
CA MET A 86 21.51 19.60 4.15
C MET A 86 22.83 20.06 4.77
N SER A 87 23.66 19.09 5.16
CA SER A 87 25.03 19.31 5.62
C SER A 87 25.94 18.33 4.91
N ASP A 88 27.06 18.81 4.42
CA ASP A 88 28.13 18.02 3.80
C ASP A 88 29.47 18.57 4.32
N PRO A 89 30.25 17.78 5.08
CA PRO A 89 31.54 18.21 5.61
C PRO A 89 32.55 18.66 4.54
N ASP A 90 32.43 18.16 3.31
CA ASP A 90 33.32 18.51 2.20
C ASP A 90 32.82 19.72 1.39
N GLY A 91 31.68 20.28 1.78
CA GLY A 91 31.00 21.36 1.07
C GLY A 91 30.02 20.85 0.00
N GLY A 92 29.36 21.76 -0.71
CA GLY A 92 28.34 21.40 -1.73
C GLY A 92 26.89 21.38 -1.21
N ALA A 93 26.69 21.41 0.11
CA ALA A 93 25.38 21.66 0.69
C ALA A 93 24.88 23.09 0.38
N PRO A 94 23.58 23.29 0.06
CA PRO A 94 23.02 24.63 -0.13
C PRO A 94 23.16 25.50 1.12
N ALA A 95 23.52 26.78 0.93
CA ALA A 95 23.73 27.72 2.03
C ALA A 95 22.46 28.03 2.87
N LYS A 96 21.27 27.77 2.33
CA LYS A 96 19.99 27.98 3.02
C LYS A 96 19.17 26.70 3.02
N PRO A 97 18.43 26.41 4.11
CA PRO A 97 17.48 25.31 4.13
C PRO A 97 16.44 25.44 3.03
N ARG A 98 16.01 24.30 2.48
CA ARG A 98 14.87 24.26 1.57
C ARG A 98 13.59 24.19 2.40
N ILE A 99 12.65 25.11 2.15
CA ILE A 99 11.34 25.09 2.81
C ILE A 99 10.25 24.87 1.75
N VAL A 100 9.34 23.93 2.00
CA VAL A 100 8.20 23.65 1.13
C VAL A 100 6.91 23.63 1.95
N SER A 101 5.79 23.96 1.30
CA SER A 101 4.45 23.76 1.86
C SER A 101 3.84 22.53 1.20
N ALA A 102 3.31 21.60 1.99
CA ALA A 102 2.62 20.41 1.49
C ALA A 102 1.41 20.09 2.37
N THR A 103 0.41 19.45 1.79
CA THR A 103 -0.88 19.19 2.43
C THR A 103 -1.12 17.70 2.50
N THR A 104 -1.43 17.17 3.69
CA THR A 104 -1.92 15.80 3.81
C THR A 104 -3.29 15.67 3.14
N ARG A 105 -3.58 14.51 2.54
CA ARG A 105 -4.84 14.30 1.83
C ARG A 105 -6.00 14.23 2.83
N ALA A 106 -7.15 14.77 2.46
CA ALA A 106 -8.39 14.52 3.20
C ALA A 106 -8.87 13.08 2.98
N GLU A 107 -9.54 12.50 3.97
CA GLU A 107 -10.27 11.26 3.72
C GLU A 107 -11.34 11.49 2.64
N PRO A 108 -11.44 10.60 1.64
CA PRO A 108 -12.43 10.75 0.59
C PRO A 108 -13.85 10.75 1.14
N ARG A 109 -14.70 11.62 0.60
CA ARG A 109 -16.11 11.75 0.95
C ARG A 109 -16.97 11.85 -0.30
N PRO A 110 -18.19 11.30 -0.29
CA PRO A 110 -19.18 11.57 -1.32
C PRO A 110 -19.44 13.07 -1.47
N PHE A 111 -19.77 13.50 -2.69
CA PHE A 111 -20.21 14.86 -2.94
C PHE A 111 -21.55 15.14 -2.24
N LYS A 112 -21.65 16.30 -1.57
CA LYS A 112 -22.91 16.75 -0.98
C LYS A 112 -23.76 17.43 -2.07
N GLY A 113 -24.97 16.92 -2.29
CA GLY A 113 -25.92 17.47 -3.26
C GLY A 113 -26.01 16.72 -4.59
N GLY A 114 -25.36 15.56 -4.71
CA GLY A 114 -25.60 14.63 -5.81
C GLY A 114 -26.98 13.98 -5.74
N GLN A 115 -27.49 13.53 -6.88
CA GLN A 115 -28.74 12.77 -6.91
C GLN A 115 -28.53 11.36 -6.38
N THR A 116 -29.59 10.77 -5.81
CA THR A 116 -29.61 9.34 -5.48
C THR A 116 -30.36 8.58 -6.55
N ILE A 117 -29.64 7.77 -7.32
CA ILE A 117 -30.19 6.89 -8.35
C ILE A 117 -30.39 5.52 -7.71
N LYS A 118 -31.61 4.98 -7.79
CA LYS A 118 -31.91 3.65 -7.25
C LYS A 118 -31.57 2.58 -8.27
N GLY A 119 -30.66 1.68 -7.92
CA GLY A 119 -30.40 0.45 -8.66
C GLY A 119 -31.15 -0.71 -8.02
N SER A 120 -31.82 -1.53 -8.83
CA SER A 120 -32.46 -2.77 -8.40
C SER A 120 -31.89 -3.94 -9.19
N ALA A 121 -31.91 -5.15 -8.62
CA ALA A 121 -31.28 -6.32 -9.23
C ALA A 121 -31.87 -6.67 -10.61
N ASP A 122 -33.16 -6.41 -10.82
CA ASP A 122 -33.87 -6.59 -12.10
C ASP A 122 -33.48 -5.55 -13.17
N LYS A 123 -33.19 -4.31 -12.76
CA LYS A 123 -32.75 -3.23 -13.68
C LYS A 123 -31.24 -3.24 -13.92
N GLY A 124 -30.48 -3.84 -13.01
CA GLY A 124 -29.03 -4.00 -13.06
C GLY A 124 -28.25 -2.74 -12.68
N LEU A 125 -27.00 -2.95 -12.25
CA LEU A 125 -26.06 -1.87 -11.88
C LEU A 125 -25.72 -0.99 -13.09
N LEU A 126 -25.51 -1.58 -14.28
CA LEU A 126 -25.07 -0.84 -15.47
C LEU A 126 -26.08 0.19 -15.95
N ALA A 127 -27.38 -0.07 -15.80
CA ALA A 127 -28.43 0.89 -16.16
C ALA A 127 -28.37 2.15 -15.28
N ALA A 128 -28.28 1.97 -13.95
CA ALA A 128 -28.12 3.07 -13.01
C ALA A 128 -26.78 3.81 -13.23
N PHE A 129 -25.70 3.06 -13.54
CA PHE A 129 -24.39 3.64 -13.81
C PHE A 129 -24.37 4.48 -15.09
N LYS A 130 -25.13 4.08 -16.12
CA LYS A 130 -25.30 4.86 -17.35
C LYS A 130 -26.01 6.19 -17.11
N GLU A 131 -26.96 6.25 -16.16
CA GLU A 131 -27.64 7.49 -15.77
C GLU A 131 -26.77 8.41 -14.91
N ALA A 132 -25.96 7.84 -14.01
CA ALA A 132 -25.18 8.59 -13.03
C ALA A 132 -24.23 9.62 -13.64
N LYS A 133 -24.13 10.78 -13.00
CA LYS A 133 -23.20 11.86 -13.30
C LYS A 133 -22.19 12.00 -12.16
N PRO A 134 -21.03 12.64 -12.39
CA PRO A 134 -20.09 12.96 -11.32
C PRO A 134 -20.77 13.63 -10.12
N GLY A 135 -20.61 13.01 -8.95
CA GLY A 135 -21.17 13.44 -7.67
C GLY A 135 -22.42 12.67 -7.24
N ASP A 136 -23.04 11.89 -8.12
CA ASP A 136 -24.24 11.11 -7.80
C ASP A 136 -23.91 9.85 -6.99
N VAL A 137 -24.93 9.37 -6.28
CA VAL A 137 -24.91 8.11 -5.52
C VAL A 137 -25.87 7.13 -6.18
N ILE A 138 -25.36 5.99 -6.61
CA ILE A 138 -26.14 4.83 -6.99
C ILE A 138 -26.36 4.00 -5.73
N LEU A 139 -27.60 3.97 -5.24
CA LEU A 139 -28.00 3.17 -4.10
C LEU A 139 -28.63 1.87 -4.59
N LEU A 140 -27.94 0.75 -4.36
CA LEU A 140 -28.41 -0.58 -4.72
C LEU A 140 -29.39 -1.12 -3.67
N ALA A 141 -30.52 -1.64 -4.12
CA ALA A 141 -31.42 -2.44 -3.29
C ALA A 141 -30.79 -3.81 -2.98
N PRO A 142 -31.22 -4.49 -1.90
CA PRO A 142 -30.77 -5.85 -1.60
C PRO A 142 -31.00 -6.79 -2.80
N GLY A 143 -30.03 -7.65 -3.08
CA GLY A 143 -30.11 -8.60 -4.19
C GLY A 143 -28.76 -8.93 -4.80
N VAL A 144 -28.78 -9.88 -5.74
CA VAL A 144 -27.60 -10.32 -6.49
C VAL A 144 -27.60 -9.63 -7.85
N TYR A 145 -26.49 -8.93 -8.14
CA TYR A 145 -26.21 -8.27 -9.40
C TYR A 145 -25.09 -9.08 -10.08
N LYS A 146 -25.47 -9.83 -11.11
CA LYS A 146 -24.52 -10.64 -11.87
C LYS A 146 -23.69 -9.76 -12.80
N GLY A 147 -22.37 -9.82 -12.64
CA GLY A 147 -21.39 -9.16 -13.47
C GLY A 147 -21.01 -9.99 -14.71
N PRO A 148 -19.84 -9.73 -15.31
CA PRO A 148 -18.84 -8.72 -14.91
C PRO A 148 -19.29 -7.27 -15.14
N PHE A 149 -18.62 -6.31 -14.48
CA PHE A 149 -18.90 -4.88 -14.59
C PHE A 149 -17.66 -4.10 -15.07
N ASP A 150 -17.63 -3.84 -16.38
CA ASP A 150 -16.66 -2.91 -16.97
C ASP A 150 -17.22 -1.48 -16.88
N LEU A 151 -16.67 -0.69 -15.96
CA LEU A 151 -17.16 0.67 -15.68
C LEU A 151 -16.25 1.68 -16.38
N GLU A 152 -16.78 2.38 -17.38
CA GLU A 152 -16.01 3.28 -18.26
C GLU A 152 -16.29 4.78 -18.02
N LYS A 153 -17.09 5.11 -17.00
CA LYS A 153 -17.45 6.49 -16.65
C LYS A 153 -16.76 6.91 -15.36
N SER A 154 -16.08 8.05 -15.40
CA SER A 154 -15.39 8.60 -14.23
C SER A 154 -16.22 9.64 -13.48
N GLY A 155 -15.98 9.73 -12.17
CA GLY A 155 -16.28 10.94 -11.40
C GLY A 155 -15.18 11.99 -11.53
N THR A 156 -15.15 12.95 -10.61
CA THR A 156 -14.01 13.85 -10.39
C THR A 156 -13.54 13.78 -8.94
N ALA A 157 -12.39 14.38 -8.62
CA ALA A 157 -11.88 14.44 -7.25
C ALA A 157 -12.88 15.07 -6.26
N GLU A 158 -13.60 16.11 -6.69
CA GLU A 158 -14.61 16.81 -5.89
C GLU A 158 -16.00 16.16 -5.99
N ARG A 159 -16.24 15.41 -7.08
CA ARG A 159 -17.54 14.83 -7.42
C ARG A 159 -17.38 13.36 -7.84
N PRO A 160 -16.98 12.47 -6.92
CA PRO A 160 -16.88 11.04 -7.21
C PRO A 160 -18.27 10.46 -7.50
N ILE A 161 -18.34 9.39 -8.30
CA ILE A 161 -19.56 8.59 -8.43
C ILE A 161 -19.50 7.50 -7.37
N VAL A 162 -20.54 7.39 -6.53
CA VAL A 162 -20.60 6.40 -5.45
C VAL A 162 -21.56 5.28 -5.81
N ILE A 163 -21.10 4.04 -5.79
CA ILE A 163 -21.93 2.84 -5.82
C ILE A 163 -22.01 2.30 -4.39
N ARG A 164 -23.22 2.34 -3.81
CA ARG A 164 -23.44 2.03 -2.40
C ARG A 164 -24.48 0.93 -2.23
N GLY A 165 -24.19 -0.06 -1.40
CA GLY A 165 -25.18 -1.04 -0.96
C GLY A 165 -26.19 -0.48 0.04
N PRO A 166 -27.24 -1.24 0.38
CA PRO A 166 -28.32 -0.77 1.24
C PRO A 166 -27.85 -0.60 2.71
N ALA A 167 -28.68 0.03 3.54
CA ALA A 167 -28.42 0.06 4.99
C ALA A 167 -28.74 -1.26 5.67
N GLU A 168 -29.75 -1.97 5.17
CA GLU A 168 -30.19 -3.27 5.63
C GLU A 168 -30.18 -4.26 4.47
N GLY A 169 -29.78 -5.51 4.74
CA GLY A 169 -29.55 -6.52 3.71
C GLY A 169 -28.25 -6.30 2.92
N GLU A 170 -28.07 -7.07 1.85
CA GLU A 170 -26.84 -7.04 1.05
C GLU A 170 -27.13 -6.81 -0.43
N ALA A 171 -26.35 -5.92 -1.04
CA ALA A 171 -26.21 -5.85 -2.50
C ALA A 171 -24.92 -6.56 -2.89
N ILE A 172 -25.07 -7.66 -3.61
CA ILE A 172 -23.98 -8.58 -3.94
C ILE A 172 -23.62 -8.39 -5.42
N LEU A 173 -22.39 -7.97 -5.70
CA LEU A 173 -21.80 -8.00 -7.03
C LEU A 173 -21.15 -9.37 -7.21
N GLU A 174 -21.74 -10.21 -8.05
CA GLU A 174 -21.35 -11.61 -8.24
C GLU A 174 -20.69 -11.80 -9.60
N GLY A 175 -19.49 -12.40 -9.61
CA GLY A 175 -18.79 -12.81 -10.84
C GLY A 175 -19.21 -14.19 -11.33
N ASP A 176 -18.42 -14.76 -12.23
CA ASP A 176 -18.72 -16.04 -12.91
C ASP A 176 -18.22 -17.28 -12.15
N GLY A 177 -17.84 -17.12 -10.88
CA GLY A 177 -17.32 -18.18 -10.01
C GLY A 177 -15.80 -18.33 -10.05
N LEU A 178 -15.27 -19.08 -9.07
CA LEU A 178 -13.82 -19.27 -8.83
C LEU A 178 -13.07 -20.00 -9.94
N GLY A 179 -13.75 -20.82 -10.74
CA GLY A 179 -13.16 -21.51 -11.88
C GLY A 179 -13.01 -20.61 -13.12
N SER A 180 -13.59 -19.41 -13.09
CA SER A 180 -13.46 -18.44 -14.18
C SER A 180 -12.21 -17.59 -14.01
N LYS A 181 -11.74 -16.98 -15.11
CA LYS A 181 -10.70 -15.93 -15.07
C LYS A 181 -11.30 -14.53 -14.96
N SER A 182 -12.55 -14.40 -14.49
CA SER A 182 -13.28 -13.14 -14.56
C SER A 182 -12.95 -12.18 -13.42
N HIS A 183 -13.25 -10.91 -13.66
CA HIS A 183 -13.15 -9.84 -12.67
C HIS A 183 -14.57 -9.33 -12.40
N ILE A 184 -14.91 -9.05 -11.14
CA ILE A 184 -16.23 -8.51 -10.83
C ILE A 184 -16.32 -7.07 -11.33
N VAL A 185 -15.31 -6.24 -11.05
CA VAL A 185 -15.22 -4.86 -11.51
C VAL A 185 -13.89 -4.58 -12.21
N THR A 186 -13.93 -3.99 -13.40
CA THR A 186 -12.75 -3.52 -14.15
C THR A 186 -12.75 -1.99 -14.26
N LEU A 187 -11.62 -1.34 -13.92
CA LEU A 187 -11.49 0.14 -13.84
C LEU A 187 -10.35 0.73 -14.68
N ASN A 188 -9.88 0.04 -15.71
CA ASN A 188 -8.70 0.46 -16.48
C ASN A 188 -8.97 1.77 -17.24
N GLY A 189 -8.44 2.90 -16.74
CA GLY A 189 -8.69 4.24 -17.28
C GLY A 189 -9.93 4.94 -16.70
N THR A 190 -10.53 4.39 -15.64
CA THR A 190 -11.70 4.98 -14.97
C THR A 190 -11.37 5.43 -13.57
N HIS A 191 -11.86 6.61 -13.18
CA HIS A 191 -11.36 7.36 -12.03
C HIS A 191 -12.49 7.82 -11.11
N TYR A 192 -12.14 8.06 -9.85
CA TYR A 192 -13.01 8.66 -8.84
C TYR A 192 -14.35 7.94 -8.66
N LEU A 193 -14.27 6.61 -8.57
CA LEU A 193 -15.38 5.75 -8.18
C LEU A 193 -15.24 5.36 -6.70
N SER A 194 -16.37 5.32 -5.99
CA SER A 194 -16.44 4.82 -4.62
C SER A 194 -17.35 3.59 -4.56
N PHE A 195 -16.86 2.49 -3.99
CA PHE A 195 -17.62 1.29 -3.68
C PHE A 195 -17.81 1.24 -2.17
N GLU A 196 -19.07 1.29 -1.72
CA GLU A 196 -19.39 1.43 -0.30
C GLU A 196 -20.44 0.42 0.15
N ARG A 197 -20.17 -0.33 1.21
CA ARG A 197 -21.14 -1.29 1.80
C ARG A 197 -21.68 -2.31 0.80
N LEU A 198 -20.80 -2.84 -0.05
CA LEU A 198 -21.13 -3.87 -1.04
C LEU A 198 -20.52 -5.20 -0.65
N THR A 199 -21.14 -6.29 -1.08
CA THR A 199 -20.52 -7.61 -1.07
C THR A 199 -20.01 -7.93 -2.48
N PHE A 200 -18.77 -8.36 -2.62
CA PHE A 200 -18.18 -8.87 -3.86
C PHE A 200 -17.89 -10.36 -3.69
N ARG A 201 -18.33 -11.21 -4.63
CA ARG A 201 -18.03 -12.64 -4.55
C ARG A 201 -17.90 -13.38 -5.87
N GLY A 202 -17.19 -14.50 -5.83
CA GLY A 202 -17.22 -15.53 -6.87
C GLY A 202 -16.52 -15.10 -8.14
N ALA A 203 -15.22 -14.81 -8.09
CA ALA A 203 -14.44 -14.43 -9.27
C ALA A 203 -12.95 -14.72 -9.08
N GLN A 204 -12.16 -14.56 -10.14
CA GLN A 204 -10.71 -14.52 -9.98
C GLN A 204 -10.28 -13.27 -9.21
N THR A 205 -10.83 -12.09 -9.55
CA THR A 205 -10.48 -10.82 -8.89
C THR A 205 -11.74 -10.01 -8.58
N ALA A 206 -11.85 -9.43 -7.38
CA ALA A 206 -12.99 -8.57 -7.07
C ALA A 206 -12.93 -7.22 -7.80
N ILE A 207 -11.82 -6.49 -7.65
CA ILE A 207 -11.63 -5.18 -8.29
C ILE A 207 -10.28 -5.17 -9.01
N TYR A 208 -10.29 -4.87 -10.30
CA TYR A 208 -9.11 -4.93 -11.16
C TYR A 208 -8.86 -3.63 -11.93
N ALA A 209 -7.65 -3.08 -11.80
CA ALA A 209 -7.19 -1.89 -12.51
C ALA A 209 -5.69 -1.96 -12.86
N ALA A 210 -5.24 -3.03 -13.52
CA ALA A 210 -3.83 -3.26 -13.82
C ALA A 210 -3.42 -3.08 -15.29
N LYS A 211 -4.35 -2.74 -16.21
CA LYS A 211 -4.01 -2.44 -17.62
C LYS A 211 -3.55 -0.98 -17.79
N PRO A 212 -2.92 -0.63 -18.93
CA PRO A 212 -2.55 0.75 -19.24
C PRO A 212 -3.74 1.72 -19.04
N GLY A 213 -3.51 2.80 -18.29
CA GLY A 213 -4.53 3.76 -17.87
C GLY A 213 -4.72 3.81 -16.36
N GLY A 214 -4.54 2.69 -15.66
CA GLY A 214 -4.65 2.60 -14.20
C GLY A 214 -5.98 3.14 -13.66
N SER A 215 -6.01 3.56 -12.39
CA SER A 215 -7.15 4.30 -11.84
C SER A 215 -6.70 5.33 -10.81
N VAL A 216 -7.34 6.49 -10.77
CA VAL A 216 -7.06 7.55 -9.80
C VAL A 216 -8.26 7.72 -8.88
N GLY A 217 -8.02 7.79 -7.57
CA GLY A 217 -9.04 8.15 -6.58
C GLY A 217 -10.11 7.09 -6.35
N LEU A 218 -9.79 5.81 -6.57
CA LEU A 218 -10.67 4.70 -6.17
C LEU A 218 -10.88 4.71 -4.64
N VAL A 219 -12.13 4.57 -4.22
CA VAL A 219 -12.50 4.32 -2.83
C VAL A 219 -13.18 2.97 -2.73
N VAL A 220 -12.75 2.13 -1.78
CA VAL A 220 -13.44 0.88 -1.43
C VAL A 220 -13.56 0.86 0.08
N ARG A 221 -14.78 0.96 0.60
CA ARG A 221 -15.00 1.04 2.05
C ARG A 221 -16.22 0.33 2.60
N GLY A 222 -16.05 -0.28 3.78
CA GLY A 222 -17.13 -1.01 4.43
C GLY A 222 -17.63 -2.19 3.60
N CYS A 223 -16.83 -2.71 2.67
CA CYS A 223 -17.22 -3.79 1.77
C CYS A 223 -16.81 -5.15 2.33
N ARG A 224 -17.56 -6.17 1.93
CA ARG A 224 -17.21 -7.58 2.11
C ARG A 224 -16.70 -8.14 0.78
N ILE A 225 -15.55 -8.79 0.78
CA ILE A 225 -14.98 -9.45 -0.39
C ILE A 225 -14.68 -10.88 0.00
N GLN A 226 -15.27 -11.84 -0.70
CA GLN A 226 -15.13 -13.26 -0.39
C GLN A 226 -15.13 -14.11 -1.66
N ASP A 227 -14.72 -15.37 -1.54
CA ASP A 227 -14.75 -16.32 -2.66
C ASP A 227 -14.03 -15.77 -3.90
N VAL A 228 -12.81 -15.24 -3.68
CA VAL A 228 -11.93 -14.72 -4.73
C VAL A 228 -10.49 -15.21 -4.60
N VAL A 229 -9.79 -15.30 -5.74
CA VAL A 229 -8.35 -15.60 -5.79
C VAL A 229 -7.53 -14.36 -5.41
N TYR A 230 -7.92 -13.20 -5.94
CA TYR A 230 -7.39 -11.88 -5.62
C TYR A 230 -8.52 -10.96 -5.14
N GLY A 231 -8.30 -10.17 -4.10
CA GLY A 231 -9.28 -9.17 -3.69
C GLY A 231 -9.24 -7.94 -4.60
N ILE A 232 -8.41 -6.96 -4.25
CA ILE A 232 -8.31 -5.66 -4.93
C ILE A 232 -6.93 -5.52 -5.55
N ASN A 233 -6.86 -5.27 -6.87
CA ASN A 233 -5.60 -5.31 -7.62
C ASN A 233 -5.39 -4.08 -8.51
N THR A 234 -4.21 -3.46 -8.42
CA THR A 234 -3.66 -2.60 -9.47
C THR A 234 -2.17 -2.83 -9.67
N GLY A 235 -1.78 -3.21 -10.89
CA GLY A 235 -0.40 -3.34 -11.33
C GLY A 235 -0.01 -2.24 -12.32
N CYS A 236 -0.44 -0.99 -12.10
CA CYS A 236 -0.20 0.11 -13.05
C CYS A 236 0.46 1.33 -12.40
N ALA A 237 1.60 1.76 -12.94
CA ALA A 237 2.33 2.95 -12.48
C ALA A 237 1.54 4.27 -12.60
N ASN A 238 0.46 4.29 -13.36
CA ASN A 238 -0.43 5.46 -13.49
C ASN A 238 -1.53 5.49 -12.42
N SER A 239 -1.70 4.44 -11.61
CA SER A 239 -2.68 4.41 -10.53
C SER A 239 -2.25 5.31 -9.38
N LYS A 240 -3.20 6.10 -8.85
CA LYS A 240 -2.92 7.04 -7.75
C LYS A 240 -4.06 7.16 -6.77
N ASN A 241 -3.71 7.48 -5.53
CA ASN A 241 -4.65 7.97 -4.52
C ASN A 241 -5.82 7.04 -4.19
N TRP A 242 -5.60 5.73 -4.20
CA TRP A 242 -6.65 4.80 -3.73
C TRP A 242 -6.80 4.91 -2.22
N TYR A 243 -8.03 4.70 -1.74
CA TYR A 243 -8.37 4.62 -0.32
C TYR A 243 -9.20 3.35 -0.10
N ILE A 244 -8.56 2.33 0.47
CA ILE A 244 -9.16 1.03 0.74
C ILE A 244 -9.24 0.87 2.25
N ALA A 245 -10.44 1.03 2.82
CA ALA A 245 -10.60 1.06 4.27
C ALA A 245 -11.82 0.33 4.82
N ASP A 246 -11.72 -0.17 6.04
CA ASP A 246 -12.84 -0.76 6.77
C ASP A 246 -13.49 -1.95 6.04
N ASN A 247 -12.71 -2.70 5.26
CA ASN A 247 -13.21 -3.86 4.51
C ASN A 247 -12.92 -5.18 5.23
N GLU A 248 -13.81 -6.15 5.03
CA GLU A 248 -13.56 -7.55 5.39
C GLU A 248 -13.28 -8.34 4.10
N ILE A 249 -12.07 -8.87 3.98
CA ILE A 249 -11.57 -9.54 2.77
C ILE A 249 -11.12 -10.95 3.13
N VAL A 250 -11.86 -11.95 2.64
CA VAL A 250 -11.69 -13.36 3.00
C VAL A 250 -11.37 -14.16 1.74
N GLY A 251 -10.15 -14.67 1.65
CA GLY A 251 -9.70 -15.50 0.54
C GLY A 251 -10.13 -16.96 0.67
N ILE A 252 -9.75 -17.74 -0.34
CA ILE A 252 -10.20 -19.13 -0.52
C ILE A 252 -9.27 -20.19 0.08
N ASN A 253 -8.12 -19.81 0.65
CA ASN A 253 -7.20 -20.77 1.24
C ASN A 253 -7.85 -21.41 2.48
N THR A 254 -7.95 -22.74 2.48
CA THR A 254 -8.61 -23.51 3.56
C THR A 254 -7.71 -23.75 4.76
N THR A 255 -6.42 -23.52 4.60
CA THR A 255 -5.40 -23.67 5.64
C THR A 255 -4.36 -22.56 5.52
N TRP A 256 -3.73 -22.22 6.63
CA TRP A 256 -2.47 -21.46 6.67
C TRP A 256 -1.34 -22.31 7.25
N TYR A 257 -1.67 -23.34 8.06
CA TYR A 257 -0.76 -24.28 8.68
C TYR A 257 -1.36 -25.70 8.74
N PRO A 258 -0.60 -26.77 8.41
CA PRO A 258 0.74 -26.72 7.82
C PRO A 258 0.72 -26.04 6.44
N ARG A 259 1.73 -25.22 6.16
CA ARG A 259 1.89 -24.56 4.87
C ARG A 259 2.09 -25.62 3.77
N PRO A 260 1.31 -25.60 2.67
CA PRO A 260 1.55 -26.48 1.53
C PRO A 260 2.96 -26.23 0.96
N ARG A 261 3.75 -27.28 0.73
CA ARG A 261 5.13 -27.10 0.26
C ARG A 261 5.21 -26.55 -1.17
N GLU A 262 4.35 -27.06 -2.05
CA GLU A 262 4.42 -26.80 -3.49
C GLU A 262 3.35 -25.82 -3.97
N THR A 263 2.21 -25.75 -3.29
CA THR A 263 1.04 -24.98 -3.73
C THR A 263 0.73 -23.81 -2.82
N TYR A 264 1.68 -23.28 -2.04
CA TYR A 264 1.40 -22.19 -1.09
C TYR A 264 0.92 -20.88 -1.71
N MET A 265 1.05 -20.71 -3.03
CA MET A 265 0.48 -19.60 -3.82
C MET A 265 -0.82 -20.00 -4.54
N SER A 266 -1.48 -21.08 -4.12
CA SER A 266 -2.66 -21.64 -4.77
C SER A 266 -3.55 -22.42 -3.76
N PRO A 267 -4.89 -22.34 -3.84
CA PRO A 267 -5.68 -21.71 -4.90
C PRO A 267 -5.83 -20.18 -4.77
N GLY A 268 -5.65 -19.61 -3.59
CA GLY A 268 -5.68 -18.16 -3.37
C GLY A 268 -4.34 -17.49 -3.71
N HIS A 269 -4.35 -16.16 -3.84
CA HIS A 269 -3.14 -15.40 -4.09
C HIS A 269 -3.01 -14.21 -3.13
N THR A 270 -3.45 -13.00 -3.48
CA THR A 270 -3.25 -11.81 -2.63
C THR A 270 -4.56 -11.08 -2.34
N GLY A 271 -4.78 -10.70 -1.09
CA GLY A 271 -5.97 -9.94 -0.68
C GLY A 271 -6.02 -8.54 -1.30
N ILE A 272 -5.04 -7.68 -0.98
CA ILE A 272 -4.89 -6.36 -1.62
C ILE A 272 -3.51 -6.28 -2.26
N ASN A 273 -3.43 -5.96 -3.55
CA ASN A 273 -2.17 -5.90 -4.27
C ASN A 273 -2.07 -4.63 -5.14
N VAL A 274 -1.23 -3.66 -4.76
CA VAL A 274 -1.26 -2.31 -5.37
C VAL A 274 0.10 -1.82 -5.86
N TYR A 275 0.12 -1.12 -6.99
CA TYR A 275 1.26 -0.38 -7.51
C TYR A 275 0.82 1.02 -7.91
N GLY A 276 1.72 2.00 -7.80
CA GLY A 276 1.43 3.38 -8.12
C GLY A 276 1.82 4.31 -6.97
N GLN A 277 1.00 5.32 -6.68
CA GLN A 277 1.41 6.39 -5.77
C GLN A 277 0.29 6.87 -4.84
N GLY A 278 0.61 7.19 -3.60
CA GLY A 278 -0.33 7.84 -2.69
C GLY A 278 -1.47 6.93 -2.21
N HIS A 279 -1.39 5.61 -2.40
CA HIS A 279 -2.44 4.70 -1.95
C HIS A 279 -2.46 4.61 -0.42
N VAL A 280 -3.66 4.40 0.14
CA VAL A 280 -3.87 4.21 1.57
C VAL A 280 -4.75 2.97 1.77
N ILE A 281 -4.23 2.02 2.54
CA ILE A 281 -4.84 0.74 2.86
C ILE A 281 -4.90 0.64 4.38
N CYS A 282 -6.08 0.84 4.96
CA CYS A 282 -6.17 0.97 6.42
C CYS A 282 -7.43 0.36 7.02
N TYR A 283 -7.36 -0.11 8.27
CA TYR A 283 -8.52 -0.65 8.99
C TYR A 283 -9.21 -1.85 8.30
N ASN A 284 -8.51 -2.56 7.42
CA ASN A 284 -9.04 -3.75 6.77
C ASN A 284 -8.75 -4.99 7.60
N ARG A 285 -9.67 -5.96 7.59
CA ARG A 285 -9.44 -7.33 8.05
C ARG A 285 -9.25 -8.22 6.84
N ILE A 286 -8.06 -8.79 6.68
CA ILE A 286 -7.70 -9.60 5.52
C ILE A 286 -7.23 -10.97 5.98
N THR A 287 -7.81 -12.03 5.42
CA THR A 287 -7.53 -13.40 5.85
C THR A 287 -7.64 -14.42 4.73
N ARG A 288 -6.99 -15.58 4.87
CA ARG A 288 -7.10 -16.75 3.96
C ARG A 288 -6.59 -16.52 2.54
N PHE A 289 -5.48 -15.80 2.42
CA PHE A 289 -4.76 -15.62 1.16
C PHE A 289 -3.38 -16.27 1.23
N SER A 290 -2.65 -16.24 0.12
CA SER A 290 -1.23 -16.57 0.13
C SER A 290 -0.46 -15.39 0.73
N ASP A 291 -0.75 -14.18 0.24
CA ASP A 291 -0.35 -12.92 0.87
C ASP A 291 -1.55 -12.07 1.28
N SER A 292 -1.51 -11.42 2.44
CA SER A 292 -2.66 -10.58 2.83
C SER A 292 -2.68 -9.26 2.06
N ALA A 293 -1.58 -8.50 2.11
CA ALA A 293 -1.45 -7.22 1.45
C ALA A 293 -0.06 -7.03 0.83
N ALA A 294 0.02 -6.58 -0.40
CA ALA A 294 1.28 -6.45 -1.12
C ALA A 294 1.34 -5.18 -1.95
N ILE A 295 2.56 -4.73 -2.22
CA ILE A 295 2.85 -3.96 -3.41
C ILE A 295 2.93 -4.93 -4.61
N TYR A 296 2.31 -4.57 -5.72
CA TYR A 296 2.23 -5.45 -6.88
C TYR A 296 3.58 -5.62 -7.56
N ASN A 297 3.90 -6.87 -7.91
CA ASN A 297 5.10 -7.24 -8.64
C ASN A 297 5.09 -6.66 -10.07
N PHE A 298 5.53 -5.42 -10.17
CA PHE A 298 5.66 -4.65 -11.41
C PHE A 298 7.04 -4.81 -12.07
N GLY A 299 7.97 -5.50 -11.40
CA GLY A 299 9.38 -5.54 -11.78
C GLY A 299 10.18 -4.31 -11.33
N PRO A 300 11.39 -4.12 -11.90
CA PRO A 300 12.26 -2.99 -11.57
C PRO A 300 11.59 -1.62 -11.83
N PRO A 301 11.98 -0.57 -11.08
CA PRO A 301 11.43 0.77 -11.29
C PRO A 301 11.70 1.27 -12.71
N VAL A 302 10.70 1.93 -13.31
CA VAL A 302 10.82 2.58 -14.63
C VAL A 302 11.75 3.80 -14.58
N ASP A 303 12.28 4.22 -15.74
CA ASP A 303 13.20 5.36 -15.83
C ASP A 303 12.57 6.68 -15.35
N ASP A 304 11.28 6.88 -15.62
CA ASP A 304 10.55 8.05 -15.15
C ASP A 304 10.31 7.97 -13.63
N VAL A 305 11.17 8.65 -12.88
CA VAL A 305 11.11 8.75 -11.42
C VAL A 305 9.78 9.31 -10.88
N THR A 306 8.98 9.97 -11.72
CA THR A 306 7.64 10.47 -11.33
C THR A 306 6.57 9.39 -11.38
N LYS A 307 6.89 8.20 -11.90
CA LYS A 307 6.05 7.01 -11.97
C LYS A 307 6.52 5.86 -11.07
N HIS A 308 7.57 6.09 -10.28
CA HIS A 308 8.01 5.13 -9.26
C HIS A 308 6.90 4.82 -8.26
N CYS A 309 6.90 3.58 -7.73
CA CYS A 309 6.00 3.15 -6.68
C CYS A 309 6.41 3.78 -5.34
N VAL A 310 5.70 4.83 -4.94
CA VAL A 310 6.11 5.69 -3.81
C VAL A 310 4.94 6.16 -2.97
N ASN A 311 5.23 6.46 -1.71
CA ASN A 311 4.31 7.15 -0.81
C ASN A 311 2.99 6.39 -0.62
N ILE A 312 3.06 5.11 -0.26
CA ILE A 312 1.91 4.23 -0.03
C ILE A 312 1.87 3.84 1.45
N ASP A 313 0.67 3.83 2.04
CA ASP A 313 0.46 3.51 3.44
C ASP A 313 -0.38 2.25 3.63
N PHE A 314 0.09 1.36 4.48
CA PHE A 314 -0.64 0.23 5.02
C PHE A 314 -0.67 0.34 6.54
N TYR A 315 -1.83 0.62 7.14
CA TYR A 315 -1.89 0.82 8.58
C TYR A 315 -3.17 0.41 9.30
N ASN A 316 -3.03 0.08 10.58
CA ASN A 316 -4.16 -0.36 11.42
C ASN A 316 -4.96 -1.50 10.77
N ASN A 317 -4.33 -2.33 9.92
CA ASN A 317 -4.97 -3.51 9.35
C ASN A 317 -4.77 -4.72 10.26
N ASP A 318 -5.71 -5.65 10.16
CA ASP A 318 -5.69 -6.95 10.82
C ASP A 318 -5.48 -8.04 9.77
N LEU A 319 -4.27 -8.60 9.71
CA LEU A 319 -3.78 -9.46 8.64
C LEU A 319 -3.49 -10.86 9.19
N SER A 320 -4.09 -11.89 8.61
CA SER A 320 -3.96 -13.24 9.16
C SER A 320 -4.09 -14.37 8.15
N TRP A 321 -3.71 -15.58 8.55
CA TRP A 321 -3.89 -16.79 7.73
C TRP A 321 -3.32 -16.60 6.30
N ALA A 322 -2.10 -16.09 6.24
CA ALA A 322 -1.33 -15.96 5.01
C ALA A 322 -0.43 -17.20 4.85
N GLN A 323 -0.54 -17.89 3.72
CA GLN A 323 0.30 -19.08 3.45
C GLN A 323 1.75 -18.72 3.11
N ASP A 324 2.02 -17.52 2.61
CA ASP A 324 3.35 -16.99 2.38
C ASP A 324 3.60 -15.75 3.24
N ASP A 325 3.36 -14.54 2.75
CA ASP A 325 3.74 -13.32 3.47
C ASP A 325 2.54 -12.60 4.07
N THR A 326 2.68 -12.09 5.30
CA THR A 326 1.59 -11.29 5.88
C THR A 326 1.42 -10.01 5.08
N PHE A 327 2.53 -9.33 4.81
CA PHE A 327 2.57 -8.32 3.77
C PHE A 327 3.89 -8.29 3.02
N GLU A 328 3.82 -7.79 1.79
CA GLU A 328 4.97 -7.53 0.92
C GLU A 328 5.10 -6.03 0.63
N ALA A 329 6.19 -5.42 1.09
CA ALA A 329 6.59 -4.09 0.63
C ALA A 329 7.32 -4.14 -0.72
N ASP A 330 7.54 -5.35 -1.22
CA ASP A 330 8.33 -5.75 -2.37
C ASP A 330 8.00 -4.89 -3.59
N TYR A 331 8.99 -4.60 -4.44
CA TYR A 331 8.84 -3.76 -5.64
C TYR A 331 8.48 -2.28 -5.39
N GLY A 332 8.34 -1.86 -4.12
CA GLY A 332 8.31 -0.44 -3.75
C GLY A 332 9.66 0.26 -3.95
N CYS A 333 9.64 1.59 -4.02
CA CYS A 333 10.85 2.40 -4.24
C CYS A 333 11.20 3.28 -3.02
N HIS A 334 10.30 4.19 -2.63
CA HIS A 334 10.57 5.20 -1.61
C HIS A 334 9.30 5.57 -0.85
N ASN A 335 9.43 5.86 0.45
CA ASN A 335 8.34 6.35 1.28
C ASN A 335 7.13 5.40 1.36
N VAL A 336 7.33 4.09 1.18
CA VAL A 336 6.28 3.07 1.43
C VAL A 336 6.30 2.74 2.92
N ARG A 337 5.13 2.70 3.55
CA ARG A 337 5.00 2.68 5.01
C ARG A 337 4.00 1.60 5.44
N PHE A 338 4.48 0.63 6.20
CA PHE A 338 3.65 -0.34 6.91
C PHE A 338 3.74 -0.05 8.40
N TYR A 339 2.65 0.38 9.02
CA TYR A 339 2.67 0.74 10.44
C TYR A 339 1.40 0.40 11.21
N ARG A 340 1.57 0.03 12.47
CA ARG A 340 0.44 -0.32 13.37
C ARG A 340 -0.46 -1.43 12.83
N ASN A 341 0.07 -2.33 12.01
CA ASN A 341 -0.68 -3.51 11.57
C ASN A 341 -0.50 -4.65 12.59
N ARG A 342 -1.56 -5.44 12.77
CA ARG A 342 -1.50 -6.71 13.49
C ARG A 342 -1.42 -7.84 12.48
N CYS A 343 -0.40 -8.67 12.61
CA CYS A 343 -0.04 -9.74 11.69
C CYS A 343 0.01 -11.06 12.47
N TYR A 344 -0.81 -12.05 12.12
CA TYR A 344 -0.79 -13.29 12.88
C TYR A 344 -1.17 -14.55 12.12
N ASN A 345 -0.61 -15.68 12.57
CA ASN A 345 -0.85 -16.99 11.97
C ASN A 345 -0.49 -17.00 10.47
N THR A 346 0.78 -16.78 10.18
CA THR A 346 1.30 -16.67 8.80
C THR A 346 2.64 -17.38 8.65
N HIS A 347 3.08 -17.62 7.41
CA HIS A 347 4.40 -18.21 7.20
C HIS A 347 5.54 -17.21 7.43
N THR A 348 5.43 -16.04 6.81
CA THR A 348 6.35 -14.92 6.93
C THR A 348 5.59 -13.68 7.41
N GLY A 349 6.27 -12.88 8.23
CA GLY A 349 5.77 -11.59 8.70
C GLY A 349 5.82 -10.52 7.62
N MET A 350 6.95 -9.80 7.54
CA MET A 350 7.12 -8.63 6.70
C MET A 350 8.15 -8.90 5.60
N SER A 351 7.75 -8.85 4.33
CA SER A 351 8.67 -8.94 3.20
C SER A 351 9.08 -7.56 2.68
N THR A 352 10.33 -7.48 2.25
CA THR A 352 10.87 -6.36 1.47
C THR A 352 11.64 -6.87 0.25
N GLN A 353 11.27 -8.01 -0.34
CA GLN A 353 12.05 -8.77 -1.33
C GLN A 353 11.59 -8.54 -2.78
N PRO A 354 12.24 -7.70 -3.60
CA PRO A 354 13.23 -6.67 -3.26
C PRO A 354 12.56 -5.32 -2.92
N PHE A 355 13.28 -4.41 -2.27
CA PHE A 355 12.88 -3.01 -2.13
C PHE A 355 13.93 -2.11 -2.78
N TYR A 356 13.50 -1.21 -3.66
CA TYR A 356 14.37 -0.48 -4.59
C TYR A 356 14.89 0.87 -4.03
N GLY A 357 15.54 0.82 -2.87
CA GLY A 357 16.39 1.90 -2.35
C GLY A 357 15.90 2.58 -1.08
N GLY A 358 14.60 2.55 -0.78
CA GLY A 358 14.08 3.03 0.49
C GLY A 358 13.93 4.55 0.60
N PRO A 359 13.35 5.06 1.69
CA PRO A 359 12.99 4.28 2.87
C PRO A 359 11.72 3.46 2.65
N VAL A 360 11.76 2.17 3.01
CA VAL A 360 10.58 1.42 3.43
C VAL A 360 10.50 1.50 4.94
N TYR A 361 9.36 1.95 5.45
CA TYR A 361 9.15 2.09 6.89
C TYR A 361 8.32 0.91 7.41
N LEU A 362 8.87 0.18 8.37
CA LEU A 362 8.19 -0.86 9.12
C LEU A 362 8.07 -0.39 10.57
N ILE A 363 6.94 0.18 10.97
CA ILE A 363 6.83 0.92 12.25
C ILE A 363 5.69 0.39 13.13
N ARG A 364 6.00 -0.04 14.36
CA ARG A 364 4.98 -0.43 15.35
C ARG A 364 4.03 -1.53 14.86
N ASN A 365 4.50 -2.44 14.02
CA ASN A 365 3.72 -3.62 13.66
C ASN A 365 3.86 -4.69 14.76
N GLU A 366 2.79 -5.44 14.97
CA GLU A 366 2.74 -6.58 15.88
C GLU A 366 2.65 -7.87 15.05
N LEU A 367 3.56 -8.82 15.30
CA LEU A 367 3.65 -10.07 14.56
C LEU A 367 3.74 -11.26 15.51
N TYR A 368 2.83 -12.23 15.41
CA TYR A 368 2.87 -13.45 16.24
C TYR A 368 2.29 -14.66 15.53
N GLY A 369 2.70 -15.87 15.91
CA GLY A 369 2.32 -17.08 15.16
C GLY A 369 2.94 -17.11 13.76
N ILE A 370 4.14 -16.55 13.61
CA ILE A 370 4.94 -16.58 12.38
C ILE A 370 5.74 -17.89 12.34
N THR A 371 5.67 -18.65 11.26
CA THR A 371 6.30 -19.99 11.22
C THR A 371 7.71 -20.01 10.62
N SER A 372 8.14 -18.99 9.87
CA SER A 372 9.42 -18.98 9.17
C SER A 372 10.27 -17.74 9.42
N LEU A 373 9.85 -16.56 8.94
CA LEU A 373 10.64 -15.33 8.97
C LEU A 373 9.78 -14.15 9.44
N SER A 374 10.12 -13.51 10.56
CA SER A 374 9.48 -12.23 10.93
C SER A 374 9.79 -11.13 9.91
N TYR A 375 11.01 -11.15 9.38
CA TYR A 375 11.52 -10.24 8.35
C TYR A 375 12.11 -11.05 7.20
N LYS A 376 11.53 -10.93 6.01
CA LYS A 376 12.03 -11.54 4.76
C LYS A 376 12.76 -10.48 3.96
N LEU A 377 14.09 -10.47 4.12
CA LEU A 377 14.99 -9.47 3.54
C LEU A 377 15.85 -10.08 2.40
N ASN A 378 15.26 -10.94 1.57
CA ASN A 378 16.00 -11.55 0.46
C ASN A 378 16.01 -10.62 -0.77
N ASN A 379 16.69 -11.05 -1.83
CA ASN A 379 16.82 -10.30 -3.10
C ASN A 379 17.45 -8.91 -2.93
N TYR A 380 18.44 -8.82 -2.04
CA TYR A 380 19.30 -7.64 -1.87
C TYR A 380 18.53 -6.33 -1.66
N PRO A 381 17.53 -6.28 -0.78
CA PRO A 381 16.71 -5.08 -0.63
C PRO A 381 17.52 -3.97 0.01
N ALA A 382 17.16 -2.72 -0.29
CA ALA A 382 17.87 -1.55 0.21
C ALA A 382 16.94 -0.52 0.86
N GLY A 383 17.41 0.06 1.96
CA GLY A 383 16.79 1.22 2.60
C GLY A 383 15.62 0.86 3.53
N ILE A 384 15.87 -0.06 4.47
CA ILE A 384 14.88 -0.50 5.45
C ILE A 384 14.96 0.38 6.71
N GLU A 385 13.83 0.92 7.15
CA GLU A 385 13.67 1.67 8.40
C GLU A 385 12.68 0.93 9.32
N ALA A 386 13.18 0.00 10.13
CA ALA A 386 12.36 -0.89 10.96
C ALA A 386 12.40 -0.46 12.43
N TYR A 387 11.32 0.15 12.92
CA TYR A 387 11.26 0.78 14.23
C TYR A 387 10.10 0.32 15.11
N ASN A 388 10.38 0.04 16.37
CA ASN A 388 9.37 -0.21 17.40
C ASN A 388 8.39 -1.35 17.07
N ASN A 389 8.80 -2.33 16.26
CA ASN A 389 7.99 -3.51 15.99
C ASN A 389 8.15 -4.55 17.10
N THR A 390 7.12 -5.37 17.29
CA THR A 390 7.18 -6.56 18.14
C THR A 390 6.90 -7.77 17.28
N SER A 391 7.83 -8.74 17.26
CA SER A 391 7.68 -9.96 16.47
C SER A 391 8.01 -11.21 17.27
N CYS A 392 7.19 -12.24 17.12
CA CYS A 392 7.40 -13.58 17.66
C CYS A 392 7.31 -14.64 16.55
N CYS A 393 8.43 -15.32 16.31
CA CYS A 393 8.53 -16.43 15.36
C CYS A 393 8.59 -17.78 16.09
N ALA A 394 8.03 -18.83 15.49
CA ALA A 394 8.15 -20.19 16.00
C ALA A 394 9.61 -20.70 15.97
N GLY A 395 10.36 -20.29 14.95
CA GLY A 395 11.80 -20.50 14.85
C GLY A 395 12.59 -19.30 15.40
N PRO A 396 13.80 -19.04 14.87
CA PRO A 396 14.56 -17.85 15.22
C PRO A 396 13.78 -16.57 14.89
N GLY A 397 13.84 -15.58 15.78
CA GLY A 397 13.09 -14.34 15.66
C GLY A 397 13.54 -13.44 14.50
N PHE A 398 14.84 -13.44 14.20
CA PHE A 398 15.48 -12.76 13.08
C PHE A 398 16.54 -13.67 12.46
N ARG A 399 16.35 -14.07 11.20
CA ARG A 399 17.33 -14.86 10.44
C ARG A 399 17.29 -14.59 8.91
N PRO A 400 17.11 -13.34 8.45
CA PRO A 400 17.22 -13.06 7.03
C PRO A 400 18.66 -13.31 6.55
N PRO A 401 18.87 -13.64 5.26
CA PRO A 401 20.22 -13.76 4.70
C PRO A 401 20.98 -12.43 4.78
N PRO A 402 22.31 -12.43 4.97
CA PRO A 402 23.12 -11.21 5.14
C PRO A 402 23.42 -10.49 3.80
N ILE A 403 22.37 -10.23 3.01
CA ILE A 403 22.46 -9.63 1.67
C ILE A 403 21.69 -8.30 1.54
N TRP A 404 20.94 -7.91 2.56
CA TRP A 404 20.23 -6.63 2.60
C TRP A 404 21.20 -5.46 2.85
N GLN A 405 20.80 -4.28 2.40
CA GLN A 405 21.65 -3.09 2.33
C GLN A 405 20.96 -1.91 3.00
N ASN A 406 21.75 -1.01 3.61
CA ASN A 406 21.27 0.27 4.13
C ASN A 406 20.01 0.13 5.02
N GLY A 407 20.01 -0.86 5.92
CA GLY A 407 18.92 -1.16 6.84
C GLY A 407 19.21 -0.66 8.25
N HIS A 408 18.21 -0.05 8.89
CA HIS A 408 18.29 0.52 10.23
C HIS A 408 17.18 -0.10 11.08
N PHE A 409 17.59 -0.80 12.14
CA PHE A 409 16.68 -1.45 13.09
C PHE A 409 16.85 -0.78 14.46
N ARG A 410 15.77 -0.20 15.01
CA ARG A 410 15.82 0.47 16.32
C ARG A 410 14.60 0.13 17.15
N ASN A 411 14.81 -0.16 18.43
CA ASN A 411 13.77 -0.39 19.43
C ASN A 411 12.76 -1.49 19.05
N ASN A 412 13.16 -2.50 18.26
CA ASN A 412 12.31 -3.65 17.97
C ASN A 412 12.46 -4.70 19.08
N LEU A 413 11.34 -5.32 19.47
CA LEU A 413 11.33 -6.52 20.30
C LEU A 413 11.21 -7.74 19.38
N ILE A 414 12.29 -8.51 19.28
CA ILE A 414 12.35 -9.69 18.41
C ILE A 414 12.51 -10.94 19.27
N MET A 415 11.52 -11.82 19.18
CA MET A 415 11.44 -13.06 19.94
C MET A 415 11.39 -14.25 18.97
N GLY A 416 12.03 -15.34 19.37
CA GLY A 416 11.99 -16.62 18.66
C GLY A 416 11.61 -17.75 19.61
N GLY A 417 10.98 -18.80 19.07
CA GLY A 417 10.59 -20.01 19.79
C GLY A 417 11.70 -21.08 19.85
N SER A 418 12.88 -20.77 19.32
CA SER A 418 14.05 -21.66 19.31
C SER A 418 15.31 -20.94 19.81
N GLU A 419 16.26 -21.70 20.37
CA GLU A 419 17.62 -21.32 20.81
C GLU A 419 17.94 -19.81 20.87
N HIS A 420 18.26 -19.21 19.71
CA HIS A 420 18.64 -17.81 19.60
C HIS A 420 17.58 -16.97 18.88
N ALA A 421 17.26 -15.81 19.46
CA ALA A 421 16.33 -14.86 18.86
C ALA A 421 16.88 -14.21 17.58
N LEU A 422 18.21 -14.00 17.49
CA LEU A 422 18.88 -13.42 16.32
C LEU A 422 19.95 -14.40 15.82
N ILE A 423 19.93 -14.71 14.52
CA ILE A 423 20.94 -15.53 13.86
C ILE A 423 21.37 -14.79 12.59
N SER A 424 22.69 -14.64 12.41
CA SER A 424 23.31 -13.97 11.27
C SER A 424 23.71 -14.92 10.17
#